data_AF-A0A7X7UCK3-F1
#
_entry.id   AF-A0A7X7UCK3-F1
#
_cell.length_a   1.000
_cell.length_b   1.000
_cell.length_c   1.000
_cell.angle_alpha   90.00
_cell.angle_beta   90.00
_cell.angle_gamma   90.00
#
_symmetry.space_group_name_H-M   'P 1'
#
loop_
_entity.id
_entity.type
_entity.pdbx_description
1 polymer ?
#
loop_
_entity_poly.entity_id
_entity_poly.type
_entity_poly.pdbx_seq_one_letter_code
_entity_poly.pdbx_strand_id
1 'polypeptide(L)'
;MLKHTFVGCSLLLLLLAAGCAGNSVYVAPDSVTQFDDSYSDTDLRLMAEQMTRSLIQTPKISNAAKPPVVAILEIENKTSQHINTEDITDKLMMAMLKTGRMRFVDRELLKATAKEISLSQTGLIDPAQQKRLGKMVAADILLTGEITSINKANARSSLTYYRLSLHLTDLETNEIIWADETEIKKMSQKGFADW
;
A
#
# COMPACT_ATOMS: atom_id res chain seq x y z
N MET A 1 66.92 -37.08 29.35
CA MET A 1 65.53 -36.96 29.84
C MET A 1 64.89 -35.75 29.17
N LEU A 2 63.71 -36.01 28.60
CA LEU A 2 62.78 -35.24 27.74
C LEU A 2 63.00 -33.75 27.41
N LYS A 3 63.01 -33.46 26.10
CA LYS A 3 62.65 -32.21 25.43
C LYS A 3 61.17 -32.30 24.99
N HIS A 4 60.27 -31.38 25.35
CA HIS A 4 59.01 -31.15 24.61
C HIS A 4 58.50 -29.70 24.76
N THR A 5 58.86 -28.88 23.76
CA THR A 5 58.00 -27.96 22.98
C THR A 5 56.79 -27.29 23.65
N PHE A 6 56.94 -26.00 23.98
CA PHE A 6 55.87 -25.04 24.27
C PHE A 6 55.39 -24.39 22.96
N VAL A 7 54.59 -25.10 22.16
CA VAL A 7 54.06 -24.62 20.85
C VAL A 7 52.53 -24.84 20.75
N GLY A 8 51.84 -25.00 21.88
CA GLY A 8 50.45 -25.49 21.90
C GLY A 8 49.34 -24.45 21.93
N CYS A 9 49.61 -23.15 22.10
CA CYS A 9 48.55 -22.18 22.44
C CYS A 9 48.18 -21.20 21.30
N SER A 10 48.96 -21.13 20.22
CA SER A 10 48.75 -20.13 19.16
C SER A 10 47.94 -20.61 17.95
N LEU A 11 47.44 -21.85 17.98
CA LEU A 11 46.75 -22.47 16.83
C LEU A 11 45.21 -22.55 16.98
N LEU A 12 44.65 -22.12 18.12
CA LEU A 12 43.19 -22.20 18.37
C LEU A 12 42.42 -20.94 17.95
N LEU A 13 43.09 -19.91 17.44
CA LEU A 13 42.48 -18.61 17.12
C LEU A 13 42.18 -18.40 15.62
N LEU A 14 42.42 -19.39 14.75
CA LEU A 14 42.38 -19.21 13.28
C LEU A 14 41.18 -19.84 12.55
N LEU A 15 40.12 -20.29 13.25
CA LEU A 15 39.06 -21.10 12.64
C LEU A 15 37.64 -20.50 12.65
N LEU A 16 37.46 -19.21 12.98
CA LEU A 16 36.13 -18.58 13.06
C LEU A 16 35.82 -17.53 11.99
N ALA A 17 36.67 -17.36 10.97
CA ALA A 17 36.40 -16.47 9.85
C ALA A 17 35.72 -17.21 8.67
N ALA A 18 34.72 -18.05 8.94
CA ALA A 18 33.77 -18.46 7.91
C ALA A 18 32.74 -17.33 7.75
N GLY A 19 33.10 -16.29 7.00
CA GLY A 19 32.16 -15.26 6.60
C GLY A 19 31.01 -15.92 5.84
N CYS A 20 29.78 -15.81 6.35
CA CYS A 20 28.58 -16.21 5.63
C CYS A 20 28.48 -15.33 4.38
N ALA A 21 28.91 -15.84 3.23
CA ALA A 21 28.59 -15.24 1.95
C ALA A 21 27.07 -15.25 1.82
N GLY A 22 26.46 -14.06 1.89
CA GLY A 22 25.02 -13.91 1.73
C GLY A 22 24.62 -14.33 0.32
N ASN A 23 23.83 -15.39 0.21
CA ASN A 23 23.23 -15.80 -1.06
C ASN A 23 21.86 -15.14 -1.17
N SER A 24 21.60 -14.46 -2.29
CA SER A 24 20.24 -14.02 -2.63
C SER A 24 19.43 -15.23 -3.10
N VAL A 25 18.29 -15.48 -2.48
CA VAL A 25 17.38 -16.59 -2.84
C VAL A 25 16.05 -15.99 -3.28
N TYR A 26 15.44 -16.56 -4.32
CA TYR A 26 14.08 -16.21 -4.69
C TYR A 26 13.11 -16.69 -3.61
N VAL A 27 12.23 -15.79 -3.18
CA VAL A 27 11.15 -16.08 -2.24
C VAL A 27 9.82 -15.92 -3.00
N ALA A 28 8.85 -16.79 -2.70
CA ALA A 28 7.55 -16.78 -3.37
C ALA A 28 6.77 -15.49 -3.01
N PRO A 29 6.18 -14.77 -3.99
CA PRO A 29 5.47 -13.50 -3.73
C PRO A 29 4.21 -13.60 -2.85
N ASP A 30 3.69 -14.80 -2.62
CA ASP A 30 2.53 -15.08 -1.78
C ASP A 30 2.90 -15.49 -0.34
N SER A 31 4.19 -15.74 -0.09
CA SER A 31 4.70 -16.04 1.24
C SER A 31 4.59 -14.83 2.16
N VAL A 32 4.47 -15.09 3.46
CA VAL A 32 4.25 -14.05 4.46
C VAL A 32 5.58 -13.39 4.84
N THR A 33 5.67 -12.07 4.66
CA THR A 33 6.83 -11.27 5.05
C THR A 33 6.72 -10.83 6.52
N GLN A 34 7.58 -11.37 7.38
CA GLN A 34 7.56 -11.17 8.85
C GLN A 34 8.93 -10.81 9.44
N PHE A 35 9.70 -9.96 8.75
CA PHE A 35 11.02 -9.56 9.25
C PHE A 35 10.95 -8.59 10.44
N ASP A 36 10.01 -7.64 10.40
CA ASP A 36 9.81 -6.64 11.44
C ASP A 36 8.33 -6.18 11.50
N ASP A 37 8.06 -5.09 12.23
CA ASP A 37 6.75 -4.47 12.32
C ASP A 37 6.50 -3.34 11.29
N SER A 38 7.41 -3.14 10.32
CA SER A 38 7.25 -2.18 9.21
C SER A 38 6.21 -2.65 8.19
N TYR A 39 5.74 -1.75 7.34
CA TYR A 39 4.73 -2.07 6.31
C TYR A 39 5.35 -2.97 5.23
N SER A 40 4.65 -4.04 4.85
CA SER A 40 5.14 -5.06 3.92
C SER A 40 4.21 -5.32 2.73
N ASP A 41 4.71 -6.08 1.75
CA ASP A 41 3.95 -6.58 0.60
C ASP A 41 2.75 -7.46 1.03
N THR A 42 2.92 -8.21 2.12
CA THR A 42 1.84 -9.02 2.70
C THR A 42 0.72 -8.13 3.25
N ASP A 43 1.08 -7.03 3.91
CA ASP A 43 0.12 -6.07 4.46
C ASP A 43 -0.68 -5.42 3.34
N LEU A 44 -0.01 -4.95 2.28
CA LEU A 44 -0.62 -4.43 1.05
C LEU A 44 -1.65 -5.41 0.46
N ARG A 45 -1.26 -6.68 0.32
CA ARG A 45 -2.13 -7.71 -0.24
C ARG A 45 -3.36 -7.95 0.63
N LEU A 46 -3.17 -8.16 1.93
CA LEU A 46 -4.25 -8.46 2.87
C LEU A 46 -5.27 -7.31 2.95
N MET A 47 -4.78 -6.09 3.08
CA MET A 47 -5.63 -4.90 3.14
C MET A 47 -6.44 -4.73 1.84
N ALA A 48 -5.78 -4.78 0.68
CA ALA A 48 -6.46 -4.60 -0.60
C ALA A 48 -7.53 -5.68 -0.86
N GLU A 49 -7.23 -6.93 -0.52
CA GLU A 49 -8.17 -8.04 -0.63
C GLU A 49 -9.40 -7.86 0.28
N GLN A 50 -9.20 -7.48 1.56
CA GLN A 50 -10.30 -7.27 2.50
C GLN A 50 -11.21 -6.12 2.05
N MET A 51 -10.61 -4.98 1.69
CA MET A 51 -11.37 -3.80 1.25
C MET A 51 -12.13 -4.09 -0.04
N THR A 52 -11.51 -4.79 -1.01
CA THR A 52 -12.19 -5.19 -2.25
C THR A 52 -13.37 -6.10 -1.96
N ARG A 53 -13.22 -7.11 -1.09
CA ARG A 53 -14.30 -8.04 -0.74
C ARG A 53 -15.49 -7.34 -0.12
N SER A 54 -15.26 -6.38 0.77
CA SER A 54 -16.34 -5.59 1.40
C SER A 54 -17.03 -4.70 0.37
N LEU A 55 -16.25 -3.96 -0.42
CA LEU A 55 -16.77 -3.00 -1.38
C LEU A 55 -17.68 -3.63 -2.44
N ILE A 56 -17.30 -4.79 -3.00
CA ILE A 56 -18.10 -5.44 -4.06
C ILE A 56 -19.45 -5.98 -3.57
N GLN A 57 -19.65 -6.07 -2.26
CA GLN A 57 -20.93 -6.51 -1.68
C GLN A 57 -21.93 -5.35 -1.57
N THR A 58 -21.46 -4.10 -1.61
CA THR A 58 -22.32 -2.91 -1.53
C THR A 58 -23.41 -2.93 -2.59
N PRO A 59 -24.71 -2.76 -2.24
CA PRO A 59 -25.82 -2.85 -3.18
C PRO A 59 -25.69 -1.96 -4.43
N LYS A 60 -25.15 -0.75 -4.27
CA LYS A 60 -24.88 0.19 -5.38
C LYS A 60 -23.86 -0.33 -6.40
N ILE A 61 -23.02 -1.30 -6.01
CA ILE A 61 -22.05 -1.98 -6.88
C ILE A 61 -22.58 -3.36 -7.30
N SER A 62 -23.09 -4.15 -6.36
CA SER A 62 -23.48 -5.54 -6.58
C SER A 62 -24.78 -5.69 -7.39
N ASN A 63 -25.71 -4.73 -7.30
CA ASN A 63 -26.98 -4.75 -8.01
C ASN A 63 -27.03 -3.77 -9.19
N ALA A 64 -25.90 -3.13 -9.52
CA ALA A 64 -25.85 -2.16 -10.61
C ALA A 64 -26.13 -2.85 -11.96
N ALA A 65 -27.09 -2.31 -12.71
CA ALA A 65 -27.40 -2.82 -14.06
C ALA A 65 -26.23 -2.63 -15.04
N LYS A 66 -25.40 -1.61 -14.80
CA LYS A 66 -24.14 -1.35 -15.51
C LYS A 66 -23.05 -1.10 -14.47
N PRO A 67 -21.83 -1.64 -14.67
CA PRO A 67 -20.69 -1.34 -13.79
C PRO A 67 -20.45 0.18 -13.70
N PRO A 68 -20.51 0.78 -12.50
CA PRO A 68 -20.26 2.21 -12.34
C PRO A 68 -18.80 2.55 -12.65
N VAL A 69 -18.60 3.78 -13.12
CA VAL A 69 -17.27 4.34 -13.35
C VAL A 69 -16.77 4.99 -12.06
N VAL A 70 -15.66 4.49 -11.54
CA VAL A 70 -15.04 4.93 -10.30
C VAL A 70 -13.80 5.77 -10.61
N ALA A 71 -13.73 6.97 -10.05
CA ALA A 71 -12.49 7.72 -9.95
C ALA A 71 -11.83 7.45 -8.60
N ILE A 72 -10.52 7.20 -8.58
CA ILE A 72 -9.78 7.00 -7.33
C ILE A 72 -8.85 8.19 -7.13
N LEU A 73 -8.95 8.85 -5.98
CA LEU A 73 -7.95 9.80 -5.53
C LEU A 73 -6.78 9.08 -4.87
N GLU A 74 -5.64 9.75 -4.83
CA GLU A 74 -4.48 9.24 -4.11
C GLU A 74 -4.82 9.02 -2.63
N ILE A 75 -4.44 7.86 -2.10
CA ILE A 75 -4.63 7.54 -0.68
C ILE A 75 -3.66 8.39 0.12
N GLU A 76 -4.17 9.08 1.14
CA GLU A 76 -3.34 9.91 2.00
C GLU A 76 -2.48 9.04 2.93
N ASN A 77 -1.17 9.27 2.94
CA ASN A 77 -0.29 8.66 3.93
C ASN A 77 -0.23 9.52 5.20
N LYS A 78 -0.87 9.04 6.26
CA LYS A 78 -0.85 9.62 7.62
C LYS A 78 -0.06 8.73 8.60
N THR A 79 0.79 7.85 8.09
CA THR A 79 1.71 7.07 8.90
C THR A 79 3.01 7.83 9.14
N SER A 80 3.84 7.34 10.06
CA SER A 80 5.20 7.85 10.22
C SER A 80 6.20 7.27 9.22
N GLN A 81 5.76 6.38 8.32
CA GLN A 81 6.62 5.66 7.38
C GLN A 81 6.40 6.17 5.95
N HIS A 82 7.43 6.04 5.12
CA HIS A 82 7.32 6.28 3.68
C HIS A 82 6.65 5.09 2.99
N ILE A 83 5.33 4.99 3.13
CA ILE A 83 4.51 4.00 2.45
C ILE A 83 4.19 4.51 1.04
N ASN A 84 4.42 3.67 0.02
CA ASN A 84 4.00 3.96 -1.34
C ASN A 84 2.49 3.77 -1.47
N THR A 85 1.73 4.85 -1.34
CA THR A 85 0.27 4.83 -1.46
C THR A 85 -0.21 4.64 -2.90
N GLU A 86 0.64 4.91 -3.89
CA GLU A 86 0.34 4.62 -5.30
C GLU A 86 0.21 3.10 -5.53
N ASP A 87 1.08 2.30 -4.91
CA ASP A 87 0.99 0.83 -4.96
C ASP A 87 -0.30 0.32 -4.29
N ILE A 88 -0.74 0.96 -3.20
CA ILE A 88 -2.02 0.64 -2.53
C ILE A 88 -3.18 0.91 -3.50
N THR A 89 -3.20 2.11 -4.09
CA THR A 89 -4.24 2.50 -5.05
C THR A 89 -4.27 1.55 -6.24
N ASP A 90 -3.12 1.22 -6.83
CA ASP A 90 -3.05 0.35 -8.01
C ASP A 90 -3.45 -1.09 -7.68
N LYS A 91 -3.05 -1.60 -6.50
CA LYS A 91 -3.46 -2.92 -6.03
C LYS A 91 -4.97 -3.01 -5.85
N LEU A 92 -5.58 -2.01 -5.21
CA LEU A 92 -7.03 -1.90 -5.05
C LEU A 92 -7.74 -1.85 -6.41
N MET A 93 -7.30 -0.95 -7.28
CA MET A 93 -7.86 -0.79 -8.63
C MET A 93 -7.80 -2.10 -9.41
N MET A 94 -6.65 -2.78 -9.43
CA MET A 94 -6.50 -4.07 -10.10
C MET A 94 -7.39 -5.15 -9.50
N ALA A 95 -7.48 -5.24 -8.18
CA ALA A 95 -8.33 -6.22 -7.49
C ALA A 95 -9.82 -5.98 -7.81
N MET A 96 -10.24 -4.72 -7.81
CA MET A 96 -11.60 -4.29 -8.14
C MET A 96 -11.95 -4.52 -9.60
N LEU A 97 -11.05 -4.16 -10.54
CA LEU A 97 -11.22 -4.42 -11.98
C LEU A 97 -11.41 -5.90 -12.28
N LYS A 98 -10.65 -6.78 -11.62
CA LYS A 98 -10.77 -8.24 -11.80
C LYS A 98 -12.15 -8.78 -11.44
N THR A 99 -12.93 -8.07 -10.64
CA THR A 99 -14.29 -8.50 -10.29
C THR A 99 -15.31 -8.26 -11.42
N GLY A 100 -14.98 -7.41 -12.39
CA GLY A 100 -15.88 -7.01 -13.47
C GLY A 100 -17.08 -6.16 -13.03
N ARG A 101 -17.15 -5.78 -11.74
CA ARG A 101 -18.26 -5.01 -11.17
C ARG A 101 -18.10 -3.50 -11.28
N MET A 102 -16.92 -3.02 -11.64
CA MET A 102 -16.59 -1.59 -11.72
C MET A 102 -15.71 -1.30 -12.92
N ARG A 103 -15.75 -0.06 -13.37
CA ARG A 103 -14.83 0.52 -14.35
C ARG A 103 -14.07 1.65 -13.68
N PHE A 104 -12.87 1.95 -14.14
CA PHE A 104 -12.07 3.02 -13.56
C PHE A 104 -11.74 4.08 -14.60
N VAL A 105 -11.68 5.33 -14.15
CA VAL A 105 -11.09 6.41 -14.94
C VAL A 105 -9.57 6.26 -14.91
N ASP A 106 -8.95 6.45 -16.06
CA ASP A 106 -7.48 6.46 -16.16
C ASP A 106 -6.89 7.59 -15.29
N ARG A 107 -5.99 7.21 -14.39
CA ARG A 107 -5.36 8.12 -13.42
C ARG A 107 -4.38 9.08 -14.09
N GLU A 108 -3.67 8.66 -15.14
CA GLU A 108 -2.77 9.56 -15.87
C GLU A 108 -3.57 10.60 -16.63
N LEU A 109 -4.69 10.18 -17.24
CA LEU A 109 -5.63 11.08 -17.87
C LEU A 109 -6.23 12.06 -16.85
N LEU A 110 -6.57 11.60 -15.64
CA LEU A 110 -7.04 12.47 -14.55
C LEU A 110 -5.99 13.51 -14.14
N LYS A 111 -4.74 13.09 -13.90
CA LYS A 111 -3.64 13.98 -13.54
C LYS A 111 -3.36 15.01 -14.65
N ALA A 112 -3.35 14.58 -15.92
CA ALA A 112 -3.18 15.46 -17.07
C ALA A 112 -4.35 16.46 -17.19
N THR A 113 -5.58 15.98 -17.06
CA THR A 113 -6.80 16.81 -17.09
C THR A 113 -6.81 17.84 -15.96
N ALA A 114 -6.44 17.45 -14.73
CA ALA A 114 -6.38 18.36 -13.59
C ALA A 114 -5.32 19.45 -13.80
N LYS A 115 -4.17 19.09 -14.37
CA LYS A 115 -3.11 20.04 -14.75
C LYS A 115 -3.58 20.99 -15.86
N GLU A 116 -4.30 20.49 -16.86
CA GLU A 116 -4.88 21.33 -17.90
C GLU A 116 -5.97 22.27 -17.35
N ILE A 117 -6.81 21.80 -16.41
CA ILE A 117 -7.80 22.65 -15.74
C ILE A 117 -7.13 23.76 -14.94
N SER A 118 -6.08 23.45 -14.16
CA SER A 118 -5.37 24.47 -13.39
C SER A 118 -4.72 25.52 -14.30
N LEU A 119 -4.17 25.11 -15.44
CA LEU A 119 -3.68 26.02 -16.48
C LEU A 119 -4.81 26.83 -17.13
N SER A 120 -5.98 26.23 -17.35
CA SER A 120 -7.16 26.94 -17.86
C SER A 120 -7.64 28.04 -16.91
N GLN A 121 -7.56 27.83 -15.60
CA GLN A 121 -7.94 28.85 -14.60
C GLN A 121 -7.01 30.06 -14.63
N THR A 122 -5.79 29.91 -15.14
CA THR A 122 -4.87 31.03 -15.39
C THR A 122 -5.17 31.80 -16.69
N GLY A 123 -6.20 31.41 -17.44
CA GLY A 123 -6.63 32.09 -18.67
C GLY A 123 -5.88 31.67 -19.94
N LEU A 124 -5.08 30.60 -19.89
CA LEU A 124 -4.20 30.17 -20.98
C LEU A 124 -4.85 29.19 -21.98
N ILE A 125 -6.14 28.87 -21.83
CA ILE A 125 -6.81 27.79 -22.59
C ILE A 125 -8.11 28.27 -23.25
N ASP A 126 -8.35 27.84 -24.48
CA ASP A 126 -9.51 28.18 -25.30
C ASP A 126 -10.85 27.65 -24.70
N PRO A 127 -11.95 28.43 -24.72
CA PRO A 127 -13.30 28.00 -24.33
C PRO A 127 -13.79 26.66 -24.93
N ALA A 128 -13.35 26.29 -26.14
CA ALA A 128 -13.68 24.99 -26.75
C ALA A 128 -12.95 23.82 -26.06
N GLN A 129 -11.72 24.03 -25.59
CA GLN A 129 -10.95 23.06 -24.80
C GLN A 129 -11.52 22.95 -23.37
N GLN A 130 -11.99 24.05 -22.78
CA GLN A 130 -12.68 24.05 -21.47
C GLN A 130 -13.93 23.15 -21.46
N LYS A 131 -14.76 23.19 -22.51
CA LYS A 131 -15.93 22.31 -22.64
C LYS A 131 -15.57 20.83 -22.83
N ARG A 132 -14.40 20.52 -23.39
CA ARG A 132 -13.90 19.14 -23.51
C ARG A 132 -13.38 18.66 -22.15
N LEU A 133 -12.65 19.50 -21.41
CA LEU A 133 -12.16 19.23 -20.04
C LEU A 133 -13.30 18.89 -19.08
N GLY A 134 -14.37 19.70 -19.05
CA GLY A 134 -15.54 19.43 -18.21
C GLY A 134 -16.34 18.17 -18.55
N LYS A 135 -16.09 17.55 -19.71
CA LYS A 135 -16.72 16.28 -20.14
C LYS A 135 -15.80 15.06 -19.96
N MET A 136 -14.52 15.25 -19.64
CA MET A 136 -13.52 14.17 -19.70
C MET A 136 -13.46 13.27 -18.46
N VAL A 137 -14.15 13.61 -17.37
CA VAL A 137 -14.21 12.77 -16.16
C VAL A 137 -15.68 12.52 -15.79
N ALA A 138 -16.31 11.56 -16.46
CA ALA A 138 -17.64 11.06 -16.12
C ALA A 138 -17.51 9.89 -15.15
N ALA A 139 -17.00 10.16 -13.95
CA ALA A 139 -17.07 9.18 -12.86
C ALA A 139 -18.44 9.28 -12.20
N ASP A 140 -19.04 8.12 -11.88
CA ASP A 140 -20.27 8.02 -11.12
C ASP A 140 -19.98 8.05 -9.61
N ILE A 141 -18.81 7.51 -9.23
CA ILE A 141 -18.41 7.30 -7.84
C ILE A 141 -16.96 7.77 -7.64
N LEU A 142 -16.69 8.37 -6.48
CA LEU A 142 -15.36 8.73 -6.02
C LEU A 142 -14.89 7.80 -4.90
N LEU A 143 -13.73 7.18 -5.06
CA LEU A 143 -13.02 6.45 -4.02
C LEU A 143 -11.93 7.33 -3.40
N THR A 144 -12.00 7.48 -2.09
CA THR A 144 -11.07 8.25 -1.26
C THR A 144 -10.67 7.46 -0.03
N GLY A 145 -9.53 7.77 0.55
CA GLY A 145 -9.07 7.08 1.75
C GLY A 145 -7.73 7.53 2.27
N GLU A 146 -7.37 6.94 3.40
CA GLU A 146 -6.15 7.24 4.14
C GLU A 146 -5.57 5.97 4.78
N ILE A 147 -4.25 5.96 4.96
CA ILE A 147 -3.56 4.98 5.78
C ILE A 147 -2.93 5.66 6.99
N THR A 148 -3.21 5.12 8.18
CA THR A 148 -2.75 5.66 9.47
C THR A 148 -1.97 4.61 10.24
N SER A 149 -1.08 5.04 11.14
CA SER A 149 -0.28 4.13 11.98
C SER A 149 -0.20 4.58 13.43
N ILE A 150 -0.19 3.62 14.36
CA ILE A 150 0.12 3.83 15.79
C ILE A 150 1.31 2.95 16.16
N ASN A 151 2.41 3.60 16.56
CA ASN A 151 3.64 2.91 16.95
C ASN A 151 3.79 2.92 18.48
N LYS A 152 4.17 1.77 19.05
CA LYS A 152 4.53 1.60 20.45
C LYS A 152 5.82 0.81 20.51
N ALA A 153 6.82 1.32 21.22
CA ALA A 153 8.08 0.61 21.41
C ALA A 153 8.48 0.64 22.88
N ASN A 154 9.14 -0.44 23.31
CA ASN A 154 9.89 -0.51 24.56
C ASN A 154 11.29 -1.08 24.26
N ALA A 155 12.10 -1.32 25.30
CA ALA A 155 13.48 -1.80 25.13
C ALA A 155 13.62 -3.15 24.40
N ARG A 156 12.58 -4.00 24.39
CA ARG A 156 12.64 -5.37 23.85
C ARG A 156 11.71 -5.61 22.67
N SER A 157 10.69 -4.79 22.49
CA SER A 157 9.68 -5.00 21.46
C SER A 157 9.18 -3.70 20.85
N SER A 158 8.93 -3.72 19.55
CA SER A 158 8.14 -2.73 18.83
C SER A 158 6.80 -3.33 18.43
N LEU A 159 5.79 -2.48 18.36
CA LEU A 159 4.45 -2.79 17.95
C LEU A 159 3.98 -1.66 17.04
N THR A 160 3.55 -2.03 15.86
CA THR A 160 2.98 -1.09 14.89
C THR A 160 1.60 -1.56 14.49
N TYR A 161 0.63 -0.68 14.64
CA TYR A 161 -0.74 -0.87 14.18
C TYR A 161 -0.96 0.01 12.96
N TYR A 162 -1.45 -0.58 11.86
CA TYR A 162 -1.85 0.10 10.65
C TYR A 162 -3.36 0.01 10.48
N ARG A 163 -3.94 1.07 9.95
CA ARG A 163 -5.34 1.12 9.57
C ARG A 163 -5.50 1.83 8.24
N LEU A 164 -6.07 1.11 7.27
CA LEU A 164 -6.46 1.65 5.98
C LEU A 164 -7.98 1.88 5.99
N SER A 165 -8.41 3.12 5.78
CA SER A 165 -9.82 3.49 5.76
C SER A 165 -10.16 4.02 4.37
N LEU A 166 -11.20 3.47 3.75
CA LEU A 166 -11.66 3.87 2.42
C LEU A 166 -13.16 4.20 2.46
N HIS A 167 -13.60 5.08 1.56
CA HIS A 167 -15.00 5.39 1.36
C HIS A 167 -15.33 5.65 -0.11
N LEU A 168 -16.55 5.26 -0.50
CA LEU A 168 -17.13 5.56 -1.80
C LEU A 168 -18.20 6.64 -1.65
N THR A 169 -18.06 7.69 -2.44
CA THR A 169 -19.03 8.80 -2.52
C THR A 169 -19.72 8.78 -3.87
N ASP A 170 -21.05 8.76 -3.87
CA ASP A 170 -21.87 8.94 -5.06
C ASP A 170 -21.77 10.40 -5.50
N LEU A 171 -21.27 10.66 -6.71
CA LEU A 171 -21.00 12.03 -7.17
C LEU A 171 -22.27 12.79 -7.61
N GLU A 172 -23.38 12.09 -7.83
CA GLU A 172 -24.67 12.71 -8.12
C GLU A 172 -25.33 13.20 -6.83
N THR A 173 -25.36 12.35 -5.79
CA THR A 173 -26.03 12.68 -4.53
C THR A 173 -25.11 13.28 -3.47
N ASN A 174 -23.80 13.19 -3.64
CA ASN A 174 -22.75 13.52 -2.66
C ASN A 174 -22.85 12.69 -1.35
N GLU A 175 -23.46 11.51 -1.41
CA GLU A 175 -23.61 10.62 -0.26
C GLU A 175 -22.49 9.59 -0.20
N ILE A 176 -22.03 9.28 1.03
CA ILE A 176 -21.14 8.14 1.25
C ILE A 176 -22.00 6.86 1.18
N ILE A 177 -21.81 6.09 0.11
CA ILE A 177 -22.57 4.86 -0.17
C ILE A 177 -21.90 3.61 0.39
N TRP A 178 -20.63 3.70 0.74
CA TRP A 178 -19.86 2.66 1.41
C TRP A 178 -18.66 3.27 2.13
N ALA A 179 -18.34 2.74 3.29
CA ALA A 179 -17.11 3.03 4.01
C ALA A 179 -16.72 1.78 4.79
N ASP A 180 -15.44 1.48 4.81
CA ASP A 180 -14.90 0.37 5.60
C ASP A 180 -13.44 0.66 5.98
N GLU A 181 -12.94 -0.14 6.91
CA GLU A 181 -11.55 -0.12 7.32
C GLU A 181 -10.99 -1.52 7.49
N THR A 182 -9.67 -1.63 7.31
CA THR A 182 -8.92 -2.85 7.57
C THR A 182 -7.74 -2.51 8.44
N GLU A 183 -7.49 -3.39 9.41
CA GLU A 183 -6.51 -3.19 10.46
C GLU A 183 -5.47 -4.30 10.40
N ILE A 184 -4.21 -3.93 10.58
CA ILE A 184 -3.11 -4.86 10.74
C ILE A 184 -2.31 -4.45 11.96
N LYS A 185 -1.99 -5.42 12.82
CA LYS A 185 -1.19 -5.20 14.02
C LYS A 185 0.01 -6.12 14.01
N LYS A 186 1.21 -5.54 13.98
CA LYS A 186 2.48 -6.25 13.94
C LYS A 186 3.26 -5.99 15.22
N MET A 187 3.99 -7.00 15.66
CA MET A 187 4.91 -6.91 16.79
C MET A 187 6.23 -7.51 16.38
N SER A 188 7.32 -6.80 16.65
CA SER A 188 8.68 -7.32 16.53
C SER A 188 9.33 -7.39 17.90
N GLN A 189 10.17 -8.40 18.11
CA GLN A 189 10.95 -8.58 19.32
C GLN A 189 12.42 -8.61 18.93
N LYS A 190 13.25 -7.81 19.61
CA LYS A 190 14.71 -7.87 19.40
C LYS A 190 15.26 -9.13 20.06
N GLY A 191 16.00 -9.94 19.31
CA GLY A 191 16.74 -11.06 19.86
C GLY A 191 17.84 -10.58 20.80
N PHE A 192 18.26 -11.43 21.75
CA PHE A 192 19.38 -11.13 22.66
C PHE A 192 20.71 -10.87 21.92
N ALA A 193 20.82 -11.29 20.66
CA ALA A 193 22.01 -11.17 19.82
C ALA A 193 21.82 -10.28 18.57
N ASP A 194 20.70 -9.55 18.45
CA ASP A 194 20.54 -8.51 17.41
C ASP A 194 21.23 -7.22 17.89
N TRP A 195 22.49 -7.04 17.47
CA TRP A 195 23.28 -5.82 17.70
C TRP A 195 23.23 -4.87 16.50
#